data_AF-A0A1M5YNZ3-F1
#
_entry.id   AF-A0A1M5YNZ3-F1
#
_cell.length_a   1.000
_cell.length_b   1.000
_cell.length_c   1.000
_cell.angle_alpha   90.00
_cell.angle_beta   90.00
_cell.angle_gamma   90.00
#
_symmetry.space_group_name_H-M   'P 1'
#
loop_
_entity.id
_entity.type
_entity.pdbx_description
1 polymer ?
#
loop_
_entity_poly.entity_id
_entity_poly.type
_entity_poly.pdbx_seq_one_letter_code
_entity_poly.pdbx_strand_id
1 'polypeptide(L)'
;MNKKVFKMNLAQIFSSYIFYLSIILVAAVCYIATRQYIRPGFTDIISIVELLIGLSMFQKLLLVLAAIPFVGSFCDEWNDGYIGNVVLICGVKKYAGAKIWSCALSSFLTIFLGITLYILVLSI
;
A
#
# COMPACT_ATOMS: atom_id res chain seq x y z
N MET A 1 -17.17 -15.65 -6.77
CA MET A 1 -15.73 -15.31 -6.75
C MET A 1 -14.94 -16.58 -6.51
N ASN A 2 -14.01 -16.97 -7.41
CA ASN A 2 -13.20 -18.18 -7.20
C ASN A 2 -12.16 -17.91 -6.10
N LYS A 3 -12.41 -18.44 -4.90
CA LYS A 3 -11.60 -18.20 -3.70
C LYS A 3 -10.10 -18.53 -3.88
N LYS A 4 -9.77 -19.46 -4.78
CA LYS A 4 -8.39 -19.87 -5.08
C LYS A 4 -7.59 -18.77 -5.80
N VAL A 5 -8.17 -18.13 -6.82
CA VAL A 5 -7.49 -17.06 -7.59
C VAL A 5 -7.25 -15.83 -6.72
N PHE A 6 -8.21 -15.50 -5.85
CA PHE A 6 -8.05 -14.39 -4.91
C PHE A 6 -6.93 -14.65 -3.89
N LYS A 7 -6.85 -15.85 -3.31
CA LYS A 7 -5.77 -16.21 -2.38
C LYS A 7 -4.40 -16.20 -3.05
N MET A 8 -4.31 -16.66 -4.30
CA MET A 8 -3.05 -16.68 -5.05
C MET A 8 -2.54 -15.27 -5.34
N ASN A 9 -3.41 -14.36 -5.81
CA ASN A 9 -3.05 -12.96 -6.02
C ASN A 9 -2.60 -12.27 -4.73
N LEU A 10 -3.27 -12.53 -3.61
CA LEU A 10 -2.84 -11.97 -2.32
C LEU A 10 -1.48 -12.50 -1.88
N ALA A 11 -1.26 -13.81 -1.96
CA ALA A 11 0.02 -14.40 -1.59
C ALA A 11 1.18 -13.85 -2.44
N GLN A 12 0.95 -13.63 -3.74
CA GLN A 12 1.93 -13.00 -4.63
C GLN A 12 2.24 -11.56 -4.22
N ILE A 13 1.21 -10.76 -3.91
CA ILE A 13 1.39 -9.37 -3.45
C ILE A 13 2.19 -9.31 -2.15
N PHE A 14 1.89 -10.19 -1.18
CA PHE A 14 2.63 -10.24 0.09
C PHE A 14 4.05 -10.78 -0.03
N SER A 15 4.32 -11.61 -1.05
CA SER A 15 5.65 -12.19 -1.28
C SER A 15 6.57 -11.30 -2.12
N SER A 16 6.04 -10.25 -2.75
CA SER A 16 6.85 -9.38 -3.61
C SER A 16 7.66 -8.39 -2.78
N TYR A 17 8.94 -8.23 -3.15
CA TYR A 17 9.87 -7.27 -2.54
C TYR A 17 9.36 -5.82 -2.69
N ILE A 18 8.54 -5.54 -3.70
CA ILE A 18 7.95 -4.23 -3.97
C ILE A 18 6.98 -3.81 -2.87
N PHE A 19 6.27 -4.76 -2.26
CA PHE A 19 5.37 -4.50 -1.14
C PHE A 19 6.12 -4.07 0.13
N TYR A 20 7.26 -4.70 0.42
CA TYR A 20 8.09 -4.29 1.56
C TYR A 20 8.74 -2.92 1.33
N LEU A 21 9.20 -2.65 0.10
CA LEU A 21 9.73 -1.34 -0.28
C LEU A 21 8.69 -0.23 -0.16
N SER A 22 7.43 -0.47 -0.55
CA SER A 22 6.38 0.54 -0.42
C SER A 22 6.06 0.86 1.05
N ILE A 23 6.07 -0.13 1.95
CA ILE A 23 5.89 0.09 3.40
C ILE A 23 7.00 0.99 3.95
N ILE A 24 8.25 0.68 3.63
CA ILE A 24 9.41 1.48 4.07
C ILE A 24 9.31 2.91 3.52
N LEU A 25 8.92 3.04 2.25
CA LEU A 25 8.78 4.34 1.59
C LEU A 25 7.69 5.20 2.25
N VAL A 26 6.54 4.60 2.58
CA VAL A 26 5.46 5.28 3.33
C VAL A 26 5.98 5.74 4.69
N ALA A 27 6.70 4.89 5.44
CA ALA A 27 7.27 5.25 6.73
C ALA A 27 8.30 6.40 6.62
N ALA A 28 9.18 6.36 5.62
CA ALA A 28 10.17 7.41 5.37
C ALA A 28 9.52 8.75 5.01
N VAL A 29 8.46 8.72 4.20
CA VAL A 29 7.67 9.90 3.83
C VAL A 29 6.97 10.50 5.04
N CYS A 30 6.35 9.68 5.90
CA CYS A 30 5.78 10.13 7.18
C CYS A 30 6.85 10.79 8.05
N TYR A 31 8.05 10.20 8.15
CA TYR A 31 9.15 10.76 8.94
C TYR A 31 9.64 12.12 8.42
N ILE A 32 9.83 12.25 7.11
CA ILE A 32 10.27 13.52 6.49
C ILE A 32 9.21 14.61 6.67
N ALA A 33 7.93 14.28 6.47
CA ALA A 33 6.82 15.21 6.66
C ALA A 33 6.76 15.70 8.11
N THR A 34 6.83 14.78 9.07
CA THR A 34 6.81 15.12 10.50
C THR A 34 8.04 15.91 10.94
N ARG A 35 9.21 15.74 10.30
CA ARG A 35 10.44 16.44 10.69
C ARG A 35 10.31 17.97 10.65
N GLN A 36 9.39 18.49 9.83
CA GLN A 36 9.08 19.92 9.77
C GLN A 36 8.20 20.39 10.95
N TYR A 37 7.40 19.49 11.54
CA TYR A 37 6.43 19.76 12.61
C TYR A 37 6.89 19.32 14.01
N ILE A 38 8.03 18.62 14.13
CA ILE A 38 8.67 18.33 15.44
C ILE A 38 9.36 19.58 16.02
N ARG A 39 9.73 20.55 15.18
CA ARG A 39 10.49 21.74 15.61
C ARG A 39 9.71 22.76 16.46
N PRO A 40 8.37 22.92 16.35
CA PRO A 40 7.60 23.73 17.27
C PRO A 40 6.78 22.85 18.23
N GLY A 41 7.39 22.36 19.32
CA GLY A 41 6.70 22.06 20.58
C GLY A 41 5.56 21.02 20.63
N PHE A 42 5.26 20.27 19.57
CA PHE A 42 4.27 19.19 19.60
C PHE A 42 4.86 17.96 20.29
N THR A 43 4.43 17.69 21.51
CA THR A 43 4.86 16.54 22.33
C THR A 43 4.05 15.27 22.07
N ASP A 44 2.90 15.35 21.38
CA ASP A 44 1.97 14.23 21.23
C ASP A 44 1.94 13.66 19.81
N ILE A 45 2.15 12.35 19.70
CA ILE A 45 2.22 11.61 18.42
C ILE A 45 0.88 11.66 17.69
N ILE A 46 -0.23 11.68 18.46
CA ILE A 46 -1.59 11.70 17.92
C ILE A 46 -1.85 13.03 17.19
N SER A 47 -1.43 14.16 17.77
CA SER A 47 -1.60 15.48 17.17
C SER A 47 -0.80 15.64 15.87
N ILE A 48 0.38 15.02 15.79
CA ILE A 48 1.20 15.02 14.57
C ILE A 48 0.52 14.21 13.46
N VAL A 49 -0.05 13.04 13.79
CA VAL A 49 -0.76 12.20 12.82
C VAL A 49 -2.04 12.88 12.32
N GLU A 50 -2.79 13.53 13.21
CA GLU A 50 -4.00 14.28 12.86
C GLU A 50 -3.68 15.46 11.92
N LEU A 51 -2.56 16.16 12.17
CA LEU A 51 -2.06 17.22 11.29
C LEU A 51 -1.65 16.66 9.90
N LEU A 52 -0.94 15.53 9.86
CA LEU A 52 -0.55 14.86 8.62
C LEU A 52 -1.79 14.47 7.79
N ILE A 53 -2.81 13.90 8.44
CA ILE A 53 -4.07 13.52 7.79
C ILE A 53 -4.82 14.77 7.33
N GLY A 54 -4.78 15.88 8.07
CA GLY A 54 -5.38 17.16 7.67
C GLY A 54 -4.70 17.82 6.46
N LEU A 55 -3.47 17.45 6.12
CA LEU A 55 -2.74 17.99 4.99
C LEU A 55 -3.18 17.33 3.67
N SER A 56 -3.91 18.08 2.85
CA SER A 56 -4.45 17.61 1.56
C SER A 56 -3.36 17.13 0.57
N MET A 57 -2.16 17.72 0.60
CA MET A 57 -1.05 17.29 -0.25
C MET A 57 -0.45 15.96 0.21
N PHE A 58 -0.39 15.72 1.52
CA PHE A 58 0.13 14.49 2.10
C PHE A 58 -0.79 13.31 1.81
N GLN A 59 -2.11 13.51 1.92
CA GLN A 59 -3.10 12.50 1.52
C GLN A 59 -2.93 12.07 0.05
N LYS A 60 -2.72 13.03 -0.86
CA LYS A 60 -2.48 12.73 -2.29
C LYS A 60 -1.21 11.92 -2.49
N LEU A 61 -0.14 12.28 -1.79
CA LEU A 61 1.14 11.57 -1.87
C LEU A 61 1.02 10.14 -1.34
N LEU A 62 0.36 9.95 -0.19
CA LEU A 62 0.07 8.62 0.36
C LEU A 62 -0.77 7.77 -0.60
N LEU A 63 -1.76 8.37 -1.26
CA LEU A 63 -2.58 7.68 -2.25
C LEU A 63 -1.73 7.15 -3.42
N VAL A 64 -0.80 7.96 -3.94
CA VAL A 64 0.13 7.54 -5.00
C VAL A 64 1.03 6.40 -4.51
N LEU A 65 1.60 6.52 -3.30
CA LEU A 65 2.45 5.50 -2.71
C LEU A 65 1.69 4.17 -2.48
N ALA A 66 0.43 4.24 -2.10
CA ALA A 66 -0.43 3.08 -1.89
C ALA A 66 -0.82 2.36 -3.20
N ALA A 67 -0.69 3.03 -4.35
CA ALA A 67 -0.91 2.42 -5.66
C ALA A 67 0.32 1.67 -6.18
N ILE A 68 1.54 2.04 -5.76
CA ILE A 68 2.81 1.41 -6.17
C ILE A 68 2.84 -0.12 -5.99
N PRO A 69 2.49 -0.69 -4.82
CA PRO A 69 2.56 -2.15 -4.63
C PRO A 69 1.60 -2.90 -5.57
N PHE A 70 0.44 -2.31 -5.86
CA PHE A 70 -0.50 -2.88 -6.82
C PHE A 70 0.03 -2.83 -8.26
N VAL A 71 0.61 -1.69 -8.66
CA VAL A 71 1.22 -1.54 -9.99
C VAL A 71 2.39 -2.49 -10.17
N GLY A 72 3.24 -2.65 -9.16
CA GLY A 72 4.35 -3.61 -9.17
C GLY A 72 3.86 -5.05 -9.40
N SER A 73 2.87 -5.50 -8.62
CA SER A 73 2.26 -6.82 -8.82
C SER A 73 1.67 -6.98 -10.22
N PHE A 74 1.01 -5.94 -10.74
CA PHE A 74 0.42 -5.98 -12.08
C PHE A 74 1.47 -6.07 -13.18
N CYS A 75 2.59 -5.36 -13.04
CA CYS A 75 3.72 -5.44 -13.97
C CYS A 75 4.37 -6.83 -13.97
N ASP A 76 4.55 -7.45 -12.80
CA ASP A 76 5.07 -8.82 -12.70
C ASP A 76 4.15 -9.83 -13.41
N GLU A 77 2.83 -9.74 -13.18
CA GLU A 77 1.86 -10.61 -13.86
C GLU A 77 1.79 -10.40 -15.37
N TRP A 78 2.04 -9.17 -15.83
CA TRP A 78 2.14 -8.85 -17.25
C TRP A 78 3.40 -9.45 -17.87
N ASN A 79 4.54 -9.30 -17.20
CA ASN A 79 5.82 -9.80 -17.65
C ASN A 79 5.85 -11.33 -17.75
N ASP A 80 5.21 -12.01 -16.80
CA ASP A 80 5.15 -13.47 -16.76
C ASP A 80 4.06 -14.07 -17.66
N GLY A 81 3.26 -13.22 -18.34
CA GLY A 81 2.21 -13.66 -19.27
C GLY A 81 1.02 -14.39 -18.61
N TYR A 82 0.93 -14.40 -17.27
CA TYR A 82 -0.11 -15.11 -16.53
C TYR A 82 -1.53 -14.54 -16.75
N ILE A 83 -1.64 -13.26 -17.13
CA ILE A 83 -2.93 -12.57 -17.30
C ILE A 83 -3.82 -13.30 -18.31
N GLY A 84 -3.27 -13.70 -19.46
CA GLY A 84 -4.04 -14.36 -20.52
C GLY A 84 -4.64 -15.69 -20.08
N ASN A 85 -3.84 -16.53 -19.40
CA ASN A 85 -4.27 -17.85 -18.96
C ASN A 85 -5.32 -17.76 -17.84
N VAL A 86 -5.15 -16.84 -16.88
CA VAL A 86 -6.11 -16.63 -15.79
C VAL A 86 -7.44 -16.07 -16.31
N VAL A 87 -7.40 -15.16 -17.28
CA VAL A 87 -8.59 -14.58 -17.90
C VAL A 87 -9.38 -15.62 -18.68
N LEU A 88 -8.73 -16.55 -19.38
CA LEU A 88 -9.38 -17.65 -20.09
C LEU A 88 -10.15 -18.58 -19.15
N ILE A 89 -9.60 -18.87 -17.96
CA ILE A 89 -10.19 -19.81 -16.99
C ILE A 89 -11.32 -19.18 -16.16
N CYS A 90 -11.17 -17.92 -15.73
CA CYS A 90 -12.14 -17.27 -14.83
C CYS A 90 -13.10 -16.29 -15.54
N GLY A 91 -12.78 -15.86 -16.75
CA GLY A 91 -13.49 -14.81 -17.47
C GLY A 91 -13.15 -13.40 -16.96
N VAL A 92 -13.17 -12.43 -17.87
CA VAL A 92 -12.76 -11.04 -17.66
C VAL A 92 -13.48 -10.38 -16.47
N LYS A 93 -14.80 -10.56 -16.36
CA LYS A 93 -15.62 -9.90 -15.30
C LYS A 93 -15.22 -10.35 -13.89
N LYS A 94 -14.90 -11.65 -13.71
CA LYS A 94 -14.52 -12.18 -12.38
C LYS A 94 -13.08 -11.82 -12.03
N TYR A 95 -12.19 -11.78 -13.03
CA TYR A 95 -10.81 -11.33 -12.86
C TYR A 95 -10.75 -9.85 -12.45
N ALA A 96 -11.48 -8.97 -13.14
CA ALA A 96 -11.54 -7.55 -12.83
C ALA A 96 -12.03 -7.30 -11.39
N GLY A 97 -13.09 -7.98 -10.96
CA GLY A 97 -13.58 -7.89 -9.58
C GLY A 97 -12.55 -8.33 -8.54
N ALA A 98 -11.84 -9.44 -8.79
CA ALA A 98 -10.79 -9.91 -7.88
C ALA A 98 -9.61 -8.92 -7.79
N LYS A 99 -9.25 -8.26 -8.90
CA LYS A 99 -8.19 -7.25 -8.94
C LYS A 99 -8.55 -5.98 -8.16
N ILE A 100 -9.79 -5.50 -8.28
CA ILE A 100 -10.26 -4.34 -7.50
C ILE A 100 -10.17 -4.62 -6.00
N TRP A 101 -10.65 -5.78 -5.56
CA TRP A 101 -10.55 -6.19 -4.14
C TRP A 101 -9.11 -6.37 -3.68
N SER A 102 -8.24 -6.94 -4.52
CA SER A 102 -6.82 -7.11 -4.20
C SER A 102 -6.11 -5.77 -4.09
N CYS A 103 -6.41 -4.81 -4.98
CA CYS A 103 -5.89 -3.45 -4.93
C CYS A 103 -6.29 -2.77 -3.62
N ALA A 104 -7.60 -2.71 -3.31
CA ALA A 104 -8.10 -2.09 -2.10
C ALA A 104 -7.46 -2.68 -0.82
N LEU A 105 -7.34 -4.02 -0.75
CA LEU A 105 -6.74 -4.68 0.40
C LEU A 105 -5.23 -4.39 0.50
N SER A 106 -4.50 -4.45 -0.62
CA SER A 106 -3.06 -4.18 -0.65
C SER A 106 -2.71 -2.73 -0.28
N SER A 107 -3.46 -1.76 -0.79
CA SER A 107 -3.27 -0.34 -0.47
C SER A 107 -3.56 -0.07 1.00
N PHE A 108 -4.64 -0.65 1.54
CA PHE A 108 -4.99 -0.52 2.95
C PHE A 108 -3.89 -1.08 3.85
N LEU A 109 -3.42 -2.30 3.59
CA LEU A 109 -2.35 -2.93 4.36
C LEU A 109 -1.03 -2.16 4.27
N THR A 110 -0.67 -1.65 3.10
CA THR A 110 0.57 -0.88 2.91
C THR A 110 0.57 0.39 3.77
N ILE A 111 -0.54 1.15 3.74
CA ILE A 111 -0.67 2.38 4.53
C ILE A 111 -0.69 2.04 6.03
N PHE A 112 -1.50 1.05 6.43
CA PHE A 112 -1.63 0.65 7.83
C PHE A 112 -0.27 0.23 8.42
N LEU A 113 0.43 -0.69 7.76
CA LEU A 113 1.75 -1.15 8.18
C LEU A 113 2.79 -0.02 8.16
N GLY A 114 2.76 0.85 7.15
CA GLY A 114 3.68 2.00 7.06
C GLY A 114 3.50 3.00 8.20
N ILE A 115 2.26 3.31 8.58
CA ILE A 115 1.96 4.18 9.72
C ILE A 115 2.32 3.50 11.05
N THR A 116 2.01 2.21 11.22
CA THR A 116 2.39 1.46 12.43
C THR A 116 3.91 1.43 12.62
N LEU A 117 4.67 1.20 11.54
CA LEU A 117 6.12 1.20 11.57
C LEU A 117 6.66 2.59 11.94
N TYR A 118 6.09 3.65 11.38
CA TYR A 118 6.43 5.02 11.74
C TYR A 118 6.20 5.34 13.23
N ILE A 119 5.05 4.93 13.80
CA ILE A 119 4.75 5.12 15.23
C ILE A 119 5.76 4.35 16.10
N LEU A 120 6.11 3.12 15.72
CA LEU A 120 7.07 2.30 16.45
C LEU A 120 8.46 2.94 16.46
N VAL A 121 8.91 3.48 15.32
CA VAL A 121 10.21 4.19 15.22
C VAL A 121 10.22 5.47 16.07
N LEU A 122 9.11 6.19 16.17
CA LEU A 122 9.01 7.40 16.98
C LEU A 122 8.89 7.09 18.49
N SER A 123 8.36 5.93 18.84
CA SER A 123 8.22 5.48 20.23
C SER A 123 9.51 4.96 20.86
N ILE A 124 10.56 4.74 20.06
CA ILE A 124 11.92 4.36 20.48
C ILE A 124 12.77 5.61 20.66
#